data_AF-A0AAD2FZY8-F1
#
_entry.id   AF-A0AAD2FZY8-F1
#
_cell.length_a   1.000
_cell.length_b   1.000
_cell.length_c   1.000
_cell.angle_alpha   90.00
_cell.angle_beta   90.00
_cell.angle_gamma   90.00
#
_symmetry.space_group_name_H-M   'P 1'
#
loop_
_entity.id
_entity.type
_entity.pdbx_description
1 polymer ?
#
loop_
_entity_poly.entity_id
_entity_poly.type
_entity_poly.pdbx_seq_one_letter_code
_entity_poly.pdbx_strand_id
1 'polypeptide(L)'
;MESEYDGQQGKIIEVCTGPQCSVSGASAVQLEIEDLVIEADDGFHIQEAGCRDFCTMGPNVYCSGSHFSKVQSPEECERIAKEIGMSSADDADPIQSTVGKMMRRKANRKRWQLLRNIARQKSAGVNKSEKWKKELHELHGLELRAAESSNSASELNQRADRRLKRFLNYVDDTS
;
A
#
# COMPACT_ATOMS: atom_id res chain seq x y z
N MET A 1 -34.24 20.59 -20.43
CA MET A 1 -33.01 20.74 -19.62
C MET A 1 -33.06 19.67 -18.56
N GLU A 2 -32.71 18.46 -18.96
CA GLU A 2 -32.56 17.34 -18.03
C GLU A 2 -31.11 17.39 -17.55
N SER A 3 -30.93 17.57 -16.25
CA SER A 3 -29.62 17.53 -15.62
C SER A 3 -29.18 16.08 -15.53
N GLU A 4 -28.32 15.65 -16.44
CA GLU A 4 -27.49 14.45 -16.26
C GLU A 4 -26.47 14.73 -15.15
N TYR A 5 -26.91 14.53 -13.90
CA TYR A 5 -26.00 14.21 -12.80
C TYR A 5 -25.54 12.78 -13.03
N ASP A 6 -24.52 12.62 -13.88
CA ASP A 6 -23.80 11.37 -13.99
C ASP A 6 -22.94 11.25 -12.72
N GLY A 7 -23.54 10.67 -11.68
CA GLY A 7 -22.86 10.37 -10.44
C GLY A 7 -21.75 9.38 -10.74
N GLN A 8 -20.53 9.87 -10.91
CA GLN A 8 -19.32 9.06 -10.80
C GLN A 8 -19.30 8.45 -9.40
N GLN A 9 -19.97 7.31 -9.22
CA GLN A 9 -19.66 6.40 -8.13
C GLN A 9 -18.23 5.93 -8.40
N GLY A 10 -17.25 6.58 -7.76
CA GLY A 10 -15.85 6.20 -7.87
C GLY A 10 -15.69 4.69 -7.63
N LYS A 11 -14.80 4.05 -8.38
CA LYS A 11 -14.58 2.61 -8.27
C LYS A 11 -14.10 2.29 -6.85
N ILE A 12 -14.81 1.39 -6.16
CA ILE A 12 -14.53 1.03 -4.77
C ILE A 12 -13.61 -0.19 -4.73
N ILE A 13 -12.49 -0.06 -4.03
CA ILE A 13 -11.57 -1.14 -3.66
C ILE A 13 -11.81 -1.51 -2.20
N GLU A 14 -12.33 -2.69 -1.96
CA GLU A 14 -12.59 -3.22 -0.64
C GLU A 14 -11.40 -4.07 -0.16
N VAL A 15 -10.80 -3.73 0.98
CA VAL A 15 -9.74 -4.54 1.60
C VAL A 15 -10.31 -5.26 2.81
N CYS A 16 -10.16 -6.59 2.84
CA CYS A 16 -10.64 -7.38 3.96
C CYS A 16 -9.79 -7.14 5.21
N THR A 17 -10.40 -6.57 6.26
CA THR A 17 -9.77 -6.29 7.56
C THR A 17 -10.25 -7.23 8.67
N GLY A 18 -11.00 -8.29 8.33
CA GLY A 18 -11.44 -9.30 9.29
C GLY A 18 -10.29 -9.94 10.09
N PRO A 19 -10.55 -10.59 11.24
CA PRO A 19 -9.51 -10.99 12.20
C PRO A 19 -8.33 -11.77 11.59
N GLN A 20 -8.62 -12.73 10.70
CA GLN A 20 -7.59 -13.53 10.01
C GLN A 20 -6.73 -12.69 9.05
N CYS A 21 -7.36 -11.78 8.32
CA CYS A 21 -6.68 -10.87 7.40
C CYS A 21 -5.86 -9.84 8.16
N SER A 22 -6.40 -9.29 9.25
CA SER A 22 -5.70 -8.36 10.14
C SER A 22 -4.38 -8.93 10.62
N VAL A 23 -4.38 -10.14 11.20
CA VAL A 23 -3.15 -10.84 11.62
C VAL A 23 -2.21 -11.14 10.43
N SER A 24 -2.79 -11.41 9.27
CA SER A 24 -2.04 -11.76 8.07
C SER A 24 -1.39 -10.57 7.37
N GLY A 25 -1.76 -9.34 7.73
CA GLY A 25 -1.23 -8.10 7.16
C GLY A 25 -2.21 -7.29 6.33
N ALA A 26 -3.51 -7.29 6.63
CA ALA A 26 -4.51 -6.48 5.92
C ALA A 26 -4.13 -5.00 5.86
N SER A 27 -3.58 -4.46 6.95
CA SER A 27 -3.12 -3.07 7.01
C SER A 27 -1.94 -2.81 6.07
N ALA A 28 -1.11 -3.83 5.80
CA ALA A 28 -0.04 -3.72 4.79
C ALA A 28 -0.62 -3.59 3.39
N VAL A 29 -1.64 -4.40 3.09
CA VAL A 29 -2.36 -4.39 1.81
C VAL A 29 -3.08 -3.07 1.61
N GLN A 30 -3.79 -2.59 2.64
CA GLN A 30 -4.52 -1.33 2.61
C GLN A 30 -3.59 -0.14 2.34
N LEU A 31 -2.51 0.01 3.12
CA LEU A 31 -1.56 1.12 2.92
C LEU A 31 -0.91 1.10 1.53
N GLU A 32 -0.59 -0.10 1.01
CA GLU A 32 0.00 -0.23 -0.32
C GLU A 32 -0.99 0.17 -1.43
N ILE A 33 -2.24 -0.27 -1.34
CA ILE A 33 -3.28 0.09 -2.32
C ILE A 33 -3.64 1.57 -2.21
N GLU A 34 -3.68 2.13 -0.99
CA GLU A 34 -3.89 3.56 -0.78
C GLU A 34 -2.81 4.41 -1.44
N ASP A 35 -1.55 3.99 -1.38
CA ASP A 35 -0.47 4.67 -2.08
C ASP A 35 -0.65 4.58 -3.61
N LEU A 36 -1.03 3.41 -4.13
CA LEU A 36 -1.29 3.22 -5.56
C LEU A 36 -2.46 4.10 -6.03
N VAL A 37 -3.52 4.23 -5.24
CA VAL A 37 -4.70 5.05 -5.58
C VAL A 37 -4.35 6.54 -5.61
N ILE A 38 -3.59 7.02 -4.61
CA ILE A 38 -3.11 8.40 -4.58
C ILE A 38 -2.21 8.71 -5.77
N GLU A 39 -1.47 7.73 -6.26
CA GLU A 39 -0.54 7.90 -7.39
C GLU A 39 -1.21 7.85 -8.74
N ALA A 40 -2.27 7.07 -8.87
CA ALA A 40 -3.03 6.94 -10.10
C ALA A 40 -3.93 8.17 -10.35
N ASP A 41 -4.42 8.82 -9.28
CA ASP A 41 -5.38 9.94 -9.35
C ASP A 41 -6.66 9.61 -10.16
N ASP A 42 -7.02 8.33 -10.24
CA ASP A 42 -8.08 7.79 -11.09
C ASP A 42 -9.48 7.76 -10.40
N GLY A 43 -9.65 8.49 -9.29
CA GLY A 43 -10.93 8.54 -8.56
C GLY A 43 -11.36 7.22 -7.90
N PHE A 44 -10.41 6.31 -7.61
CA PHE A 44 -10.67 5.12 -6.81
C PHE A 44 -10.83 5.47 -5.33
N HIS A 45 -11.70 4.73 -4.63
CA HIS A 45 -11.88 4.85 -3.18
C HIS A 45 -11.61 3.52 -2.49
N ILE A 46 -11.02 3.58 -1.31
CA ILE A 46 -10.70 2.38 -0.53
C ILE A 46 -11.65 2.29 0.64
N GLN A 47 -12.17 1.08 0.85
CA GLN A 47 -13.10 0.78 1.92
C GLN A 47 -12.64 -0.47 2.68
N GLU A 48 -12.77 -0.44 4.00
CA GLU A 48 -12.58 -1.63 4.82
C GLU A 48 -13.79 -2.56 4.69
N ALA A 49 -13.51 -3.84 4.48
CA ALA A 49 -14.54 -4.87 4.37
C ALA A 49 -14.36 -6.01 5.36
N GLY A 50 -15.48 -6.64 5.73
CA GLY A 50 -15.49 -7.85 6.53
C GLY A 50 -14.97 -9.08 5.77
N CYS A 51 -14.73 -10.16 6.51
CA CYS A 51 -14.34 -11.42 5.89
C CYS A 51 -15.50 -12.05 5.11
N ARG A 52 -15.22 -12.52 3.89
CA ARG A 52 -16.16 -13.24 2.99
C ARG A 52 -15.73 -14.70 2.80
N ASP A 53 -15.40 -15.39 3.89
CA ASP A 53 -15.03 -16.83 3.97
C ASP A 53 -13.74 -17.29 3.25
N PHE A 54 -13.07 -16.45 2.48
CA PHE A 54 -11.79 -16.77 1.80
C PHE A 54 -10.52 -16.28 2.54
N CYS A 55 -10.64 -15.84 3.80
CA CYS A 55 -9.57 -15.15 4.54
C CYS A 55 -8.51 -16.08 5.16
N THR A 56 -8.67 -17.40 5.06
CA THR A 56 -7.72 -18.38 5.61
C THR A 56 -6.36 -18.34 4.91
N MET A 57 -6.29 -17.72 3.73
CA MET A 57 -5.10 -17.68 2.88
C MET A 57 -4.34 -16.33 2.91
N GLY A 58 -4.85 -15.34 3.65
CA GLY A 58 -4.29 -14.00 3.75
C GLY A 58 -5.35 -12.91 3.56
N PRO A 59 -4.93 -11.63 3.47
CA PRO A 59 -5.84 -10.54 3.18
C PRO A 59 -6.29 -10.56 1.71
N ASN A 60 -7.57 -10.26 1.51
CA ASN A 60 -8.24 -10.31 0.22
C ASN A 60 -8.66 -8.90 -0.19
N VAL A 61 -8.70 -8.67 -1.50
CA VAL A 61 -9.06 -7.39 -2.10
C VAL A 61 -10.18 -7.61 -3.11
N TYR A 62 -11.20 -6.76 -3.08
CA TYR A 62 -12.31 -6.81 -4.02
C TYR A 62 -12.43 -5.46 -4.71
N CYS A 63 -12.77 -5.46 -5.99
CA CYS A 63 -12.96 -4.20 -6.72
C CYS A 63 -14.16 -4.35 -7.67
N SER A 64 -15.21 -3.57 -7.44
CA SER A 64 -16.36 -3.38 -8.35
C SER A 64 -16.83 -4.64 -9.12
N GLY A 65 -16.99 -5.79 -8.44
CA GLY A 65 -17.45 -7.05 -9.03
C GLY A 65 -16.36 -8.07 -9.40
N SER A 66 -15.08 -7.68 -9.37
CA SER A 66 -13.92 -8.57 -9.49
C SER A 66 -13.40 -8.98 -8.12
N HIS A 67 -13.10 -10.27 -7.94
CA HIS A 67 -12.56 -10.85 -6.70
C HIS A 67 -11.06 -11.14 -6.84
N PHE A 68 -10.23 -10.57 -5.95
CA PHE A 68 -8.82 -10.87 -5.84
C PHE A 68 -8.54 -11.54 -4.48
N SER A 69 -8.31 -12.83 -4.53
CA SER A 69 -8.43 -13.72 -3.37
C SER A 69 -7.25 -13.74 -2.42
N LYS A 70 -6.11 -13.11 -2.76
CA LYS A 70 -4.92 -13.21 -1.93
C LYS A 70 -3.87 -12.17 -2.29
N VAL A 71 -3.47 -11.37 -1.29
CA VAL A 71 -2.38 -10.41 -1.42
C VAL A 71 -1.35 -10.62 -0.31
N GLN A 72 -0.17 -11.10 -0.70
CA GLN A 72 0.95 -11.46 0.15
C GLN A 72 2.22 -10.64 -0.13
N SER A 73 2.24 -9.84 -1.20
CA SER A 73 3.35 -8.95 -1.51
C SER A 73 2.90 -7.63 -2.16
N PRO A 74 3.75 -6.58 -2.13
CA PRO A 74 3.48 -5.33 -2.83
C PRO A 74 3.26 -5.52 -4.34
N GLU A 75 3.98 -6.46 -4.95
CA GLU A 75 3.86 -6.75 -6.39
C GLU A 75 2.46 -7.30 -6.75
N GLU A 76 1.80 -7.99 -5.82
CA GLU A 76 0.42 -8.41 -6.03
C GLU A 76 -0.57 -7.24 -5.93
N CYS A 77 -0.31 -6.24 -5.08
CA CYS A 77 -1.07 -4.99 -5.08
C CYS A 77 -0.94 -4.25 -6.42
N GLU A 78 0.29 -4.13 -6.93
CA GLU A 78 0.56 -3.52 -8.24
C GLU A 78 -0.14 -4.29 -9.37
N ARG A 79 -0.14 -5.63 -9.32
CA ARG A 79 -0.85 -6.46 -10.29
C ARG A 79 -2.36 -6.20 -10.26
N ILE A 80 -2.96 -6.15 -9.06
CA ILE A 80 -4.38 -5.86 -8.90
C ILE A 80 -4.71 -4.47 -9.45
N ALA A 81 -3.90 -3.47 -9.11
CA ALA A 81 -4.07 -2.10 -9.62
C ALA A 81 -4.09 -2.07 -11.16
N LYS A 82 -3.16 -2.78 -11.81
CA LYS A 82 -3.15 -2.91 -13.27
C LYS A 82 -4.38 -3.65 -13.82
N GLU A 83 -4.79 -4.74 -13.17
CA GLU A 83 -5.95 -5.54 -13.60
C GLU A 83 -7.27 -4.76 -13.52
N ILE A 84 -7.40 -3.83 -12.58
CA ILE A 84 -8.58 -2.95 -12.46
C ILE A 84 -8.47 -1.66 -13.30
N GLY A 85 -7.38 -1.53 -14.06
CA GLY A 85 -7.11 -0.42 -14.96
C GLY A 85 -6.68 0.86 -14.27
N MET A 86 -5.98 0.79 -13.13
CA MET A 86 -5.32 1.95 -12.55
C MET A 86 -4.11 2.36 -13.39
N SER A 87 -4.02 3.64 -13.67
CA SER A 87 -2.91 4.32 -14.31
C SER A 87 -1.63 4.10 -13.48
N SER A 88 -0.60 3.51 -14.08
CA SER A 88 0.69 3.36 -13.40
C SER A 88 1.53 4.62 -13.60
N ALA A 89 1.97 5.23 -12.50
CA ALA A 89 2.95 6.32 -12.56
C ALA A 89 4.30 5.90 -13.21
N ASP A 90 4.61 4.60 -13.27
CA ASP A 90 5.83 4.09 -13.90
C ASP A 90 5.70 3.95 -15.43
N ASP A 91 4.49 3.98 -16.01
CA ASP A 91 4.29 3.98 -17.47
C ASP A 91 4.65 5.34 -18.09
N ALA A 92 4.72 6.41 -17.28
CA ALA A 92 5.01 7.76 -17.71
C ALA A 92 6.51 8.07 -17.83
N ASP A 93 7.41 7.26 -17.25
CA ASP A 93 8.83 7.62 -17.14
C ASP A 93 9.80 6.47 -17.54
N PRO A 94 10.15 6.34 -18.83
CA PRO A 94 11.01 5.27 -19.35
C PRO A 94 12.47 5.36 -18.87
N ILE A 95 12.85 6.44 -18.15
CA ILE A 95 14.24 6.76 -17.78
C ILE A 95 14.49 6.57 -16.27
N GLN A 96 13.80 5.63 -15.62
CA GLN A 96 14.19 5.23 -14.26
C GLN A 96 15.36 4.24 -14.31
N SER A 97 16.46 4.54 -13.59
CA SER A 97 17.63 3.65 -13.53
C SER A 97 17.26 2.28 -12.94
N THR A 98 17.82 1.20 -13.50
CA THR A 98 17.61 -0.18 -13.01
C THR A 98 17.93 -0.33 -11.52
N VAL A 99 18.92 0.43 -11.04
CA VAL A 99 19.32 0.48 -9.63
C VAL A 99 18.23 1.13 -8.77
N GLY A 100 17.63 2.24 -9.23
CA GLY A 100 16.52 2.89 -8.53
C GLY A 100 15.29 2.03 -8.43
N LYS A 101 14.91 1.34 -9.52
CA LYS A 101 13.80 0.35 -9.50
C LYS A 101 14.08 -0.78 -8.51
N MET A 102 15.32 -1.28 -8.46
CA MET A 102 15.72 -2.32 -7.51
C MET A 102 15.66 -1.84 -6.05
N MET A 103 16.15 -0.63 -5.77
CA MET A 103 16.12 -0.05 -4.43
C MET A 103 14.69 0.24 -3.97
N ARG A 104 13.83 0.74 -4.86
CA ARG A 104 12.40 0.96 -4.57
C ARG A 104 11.69 -0.35 -4.24
N ARG A 105 11.89 -1.41 -5.04
CA ARG A 105 11.35 -2.75 -4.75
C ARG A 105 11.86 -3.29 -3.40
N LYS A 106 13.14 -3.08 -3.09
CA LYS A 106 13.72 -3.49 -1.80
C LYS A 106 13.09 -2.73 -0.63
N ALA A 107 12.88 -1.43 -0.77
CA ALA A 107 12.20 -0.61 0.23
C ALA A 107 10.74 -1.09 0.42
N ASN A 108 9.96 -1.24 -0.65
CA ASN A 108 8.58 -1.73 -0.60
C ASN A 108 8.49 -3.09 0.09
N ARG A 109 9.38 -4.05 -0.23
CA ARG A 109 9.41 -5.35 0.44
C ARG A 109 9.72 -5.26 1.94
N LYS A 110 10.70 -4.44 2.33
CA LYS A 110 11.04 -4.25 3.75
C LYS A 110 9.86 -3.60 4.50
N ARG A 111 9.19 -2.63 3.87
CA ARG A 111 7.99 -1.95 4.39
C ARG A 111 6.87 -2.94 4.64
N TRP A 112 6.58 -3.76 3.64
CA TRP A 112 5.58 -4.81 3.70
C TRP A 112 5.84 -5.80 4.84
N GLN A 113 7.07 -6.30 4.97
CA GLN A 113 7.44 -7.21 6.04
C GLN A 113 7.26 -6.57 7.41
N LEU A 114 7.64 -5.29 7.56
CA LEU A 114 7.47 -4.56 8.81
C LEU A 114 5.99 -4.43 9.19
N LEU A 115 5.11 -4.05 8.27
CA LEU A 115 3.67 -3.95 8.52
C LEU A 115 3.06 -5.28 8.94
N ARG A 116 3.45 -6.38 8.29
CA ARG A 116 3.00 -7.72 8.68
C ARG A 116 3.49 -8.12 10.06
N ASN A 117 4.73 -7.79 10.40
CA ASN A 117 5.28 -8.07 11.73
C ASN A 117 4.59 -7.25 12.82
N ILE A 118 4.29 -5.98 12.56
CA ILE A 118 3.53 -5.10 13.47
C ILE A 118 2.14 -5.68 13.68
N ALA A 119 1.41 -6.00 12.60
CA ALA A 119 0.09 -6.61 12.68
C ALA A 119 0.07 -7.89 13.52
N ARG A 120 1.01 -8.81 13.28
CA ARG A 120 1.13 -10.06 14.05
C ARG A 120 1.43 -9.82 15.53
N GLN A 121 2.36 -8.91 15.82
CA GLN A 121 2.76 -8.61 17.19
C GLN A 121 1.65 -7.91 17.97
N LYS A 122 0.89 -7.03 17.31
CA LYS A 122 -0.31 -6.41 17.88
C LYS A 122 -1.36 -7.46 18.25
N SER A 123 -1.65 -8.39 17.35
CA SER A 123 -2.59 -9.49 17.65
C SER A 123 -2.11 -10.41 18.79
N ALA A 124 -0.80 -10.46 19.03
CA ALA A 124 -0.20 -11.18 20.16
C ALA A 124 -0.08 -10.33 21.45
N GLY A 125 -0.54 -9.08 21.45
CA GLY A 125 -0.44 -8.17 22.60
C GLY A 125 0.98 -7.69 22.92
N VAL A 126 1.91 -7.78 21.97
CA VAL A 126 3.32 -7.43 22.15
C VAL A 126 3.57 -6.00 21.68
N ASN A 127 3.95 -5.10 22.60
CA ASN A 127 4.33 -3.72 22.27
C ASN A 127 5.85 -3.62 22.04
N LYS A 128 6.28 -3.25 20.83
CA LYS A 128 7.69 -3.04 20.43
C LYS A 128 7.87 -1.71 19.68
N SER A 129 7.16 -0.67 20.10
CA SER A 129 7.12 0.63 19.42
C SER A 129 8.51 1.20 19.10
N GLU A 130 9.46 1.18 20.03
CA GLU A 130 10.84 1.68 19.80
C GLU A 130 11.60 0.90 18.72
N LYS A 131 11.44 -0.43 18.69
CA LYS A 131 12.08 -1.28 17.68
C LYS A 131 11.49 -0.98 16.29
N TRP A 132 10.18 -0.82 16.19
CA TRP A 132 9.52 -0.49 14.92
C TRP A 132 9.92 0.90 14.42
N LYS A 133 10.05 1.89 15.31
CA LYS A 133 10.56 3.22 14.98
C LYS A 133 11.97 3.16 14.38
N LYS A 134 12.87 2.34 14.94
CA LYS A 134 14.21 2.14 14.38
C LYS A 134 14.17 1.48 13.00
N GLU A 135 13.41 0.41 12.83
CA GLU A 135 13.26 -0.27 11.53
C GLU A 135 12.62 0.63 10.46
N LEU A 136 11.76 1.56 10.87
CA LEU A 136 11.17 2.60 10.01
C LEU A 136 12.17 3.63 9.53
N HIS A 137 13.02 4.15 10.40
CA HIS A 137 14.07 5.08 9.99
C HIS A 137 15.03 4.44 8.97
N GLU A 138 15.35 3.16 9.14
CA GLU A 138 16.14 2.42 8.15
C GLU A 138 15.42 2.25 6.81
N LEU A 139 14.10 2.03 6.84
CA LEU A 139 13.26 1.98 5.65
C LEU A 139 13.30 3.31 4.89
N HIS A 140 13.10 4.40 5.61
CA HIS A 140 13.09 5.74 5.03
C HIS A 140 14.41 6.08 4.33
N GLY A 141 15.54 5.73 4.96
CA GLY A 141 16.85 5.91 4.32
C GLY A 141 17.01 5.08 3.03
N LEU A 142 16.33 3.94 2.89
CA LEU A 142 16.32 3.17 1.63
C LEU A 142 15.44 3.83 0.57
N GLU A 143 14.30 4.40 0.96
CA GLU A 143 13.40 5.11 0.05
C GLU A 143 14.04 6.38 -0.51
N LEU A 144 14.72 7.17 0.34
CA LEU A 144 15.47 8.35 -0.10
C LEU A 144 16.57 7.99 -1.09
N ARG A 145 17.38 6.97 -0.79
CA ARG A 145 18.41 6.48 -1.74
C ARG A 145 17.82 5.96 -3.05
N ALA A 146 16.61 5.39 -3.02
CA ALA A 146 15.91 4.99 -4.24
C ALA A 146 15.47 6.22 -5.05
N ALA A 147 15.02 7.28 -4.40
CA ALA A 147 14.60 8.54 -5.02
C ALA A 147 15.78 9.34 -5.61
N GLU A 148 16.94 9.38 -4.95
CA GLU A 148 18.16 10.05 -5.43
C GLU A 148 18.69 9.48 -6.75
N SER A 149 18.41 8.21 -7.03
CA SER A 149 18.84 7.54 -8.27
C SER A 149 17.93 7.80 -9.48
N SER A 150 17.01 8.76 -9.37
CA SER A 150 16.06 9.20 -10.37
C SER A 150 16.29 10.67 -10.76
N ASN A 151 16.02 11.03 -12.02
CA ASN A 151 16.07 12.41 -12.51
C ASN A 151 14.98 13.32 -11.89
N SER A 152 14.00 12.75 -11.19
CA SER A 152 12.91 13.41 -10.46
C SER A 152 13.06 13.30 -8.93
N ALA A 153 14.29 13.43 -8.42
CA ALA A 153 14.62 13.21 -7.02
C ALA A 153 13.77 14.03 -6.02
N SER A 154 13.40 15.28 -6.36
CA SER A 154 12.60 16.15 -5.48
C SER A 154 11.18 15.62 -5.26
N GLU A 155 10.46 15.27 -6.33
CA GLU A 155 9.10 14.74 -6.24
C GLU A 155 9.06 13.35 -5.60
N LEU A 156 10.08 12.53 -5.88
CA LEU A 156 10.22 11.20 -5.28
C LEU A 156 10.59 11.25 -3.80
N ASN A 157 11.40 12.22 -3.37
CA ASN A 157 11.68 12.46 -1.95
C ASN A 157 10.41 12.88 -1.21
N GLN A 158 9.65 13.84 -1.76
CA GLN A 158 8.38 14.24 -1.16
C GLN A 158 7.38 13.07 -1.08
N ARG A 159 7.39 12.18 -2.08
CA ARG A 159 6.56 10.97 -2.09
C ARG A 159 7.00 9.99 -1.00
N ALA A 160 8.30 9.75 -0.84
CA ALA A 160 8.85 8.93 0.23
C ALA A 160 8.50 9.50 1.62
N ASP A 161 8.62 10.82 1.81
CA ASP A 161 8.27 11.50 3.05
C ASP A 161 6.78 11.35 3.39
N ARG A 162 5.89 11.53 2.41
CA ARG A 162 4.44 11.35 2.61
C ARG A 162 4.11 9.91 3.02
N ARG A 163 4.70 8.93 2.36
CA ARG A 163 4.52 7.50 2.66
C ARG A 163 5.02 7.16 4.07
N LEU A 164 6.19 7.67 4.46
CA LEU A 164 6.71 7.48 5.81
C LEU A 164 5.78 8.10 6.86
N LYS A 165 5.33 9.34 6.64
CA LYS A 165 4.46 10.04 7.60
C LYS A 165 3.15 9.27 7.82
N ARG A 166 2.53 8.76 6.76
CA ARG A 166 1.35 7.89 6.87
C ARG A 166 1.64 6.64 7.68
N PHE A 167 2.78 6.02 7.45
CA PHE A 167 3.20 4.84 8.19
C PHE A 167 3.41 5.16 9.68
N LEU A 168 4.09 6.25 10.00
CA LEU A 168 4.33 6.68 11.38
C LEU A 168 3.01 6.96 12.10
N ASN A 169 2.09 7.67 11.45
CA ASN A 169 0.75 7.90 11.98
C ASN A 169 0.03 6.57 12.24
N TYR A 170 0.10 5.60 11.31
CA TYR A 170 -0.50 4.28 11.53
C TYR A 170 0.11 3.55 12.74
N VAL A 171 1.43 3.64 12.94
CA VAL A 171 2.09 3.02 14.11
C VAL A 171 1.71 3.73 15.41
N ASP A 172 1.61 5.05 15.40
CA ASP A 172 1.26 5.84 16.59
C ASP A 172 -0.24 5.74 16.94
N ASP A 173 -1.16 5.74 15.95
CA ASP A 173 -2.61 5.51 16.14
C ASP A 173 -2.93 4.09 16.64
N THR A 174 -1.96 3.17 16.54
CA THR A 174 -2.10 1.79 16.98
C THR A 174 -1.35 1.44 18.26
N SER A 175 -0.68 2.43 18.88
CA SER A 175 0.05 2.34 20.15
C SER A 175 -0.79 2.78 21.35
#